data_AF-A0A2S9DAT6-F1
#
_entry.id   AF-A0A2S9DAT6-F1
#
_cell.length_a   1.000
_cell.length_b   1.000
_cell.length_c   1.000
_cell.angle_alpha   90.00
_cell.angle_beta   90.00
_cell.angle_gamma   90.00
#
_symmetry.space_group_name_H-M   'P 1'
#
loop_
_entity.id
_entity.type
_entity.pdbx_description
1 polymer ?
#
loop_
_entity_poly.entity_id
_entity_poly.type
_entity_poly.pdbx_seq_one_letter_code
_entity_poly.pdbx_strand_id
1 'polypeptide(L)'
;MGLFSGKRIRTAGMLAGLLVGTALVPAAHAADTEDVTVYGHPIVGAVLSVEGAPAYFANCGGSGEPSYSIQWLRDGEPVETSPPYSPYLYPLEADDIGGRISAIATGSPTNCAGQEVATDASEEIRKEPMREEGFTGRGVFELMARKHDGTLMMYLSGDDAQGWQETRQVGPGWDAFTRIFAAGDFTTDGITDLMATDSSGTLYRFQGTGDGGFYTFRHAVGWGWNSIDKVVGPGDFDGDGLNDLLGSEANGDLYVFPSHPWGGWSPRAKVGQGWDVMDLLIGPGDFDGDGNVDVIAKDKAGGLFLYRGDGTGGWASSRQIGQGWNVLSNVGSAGDFNRDGFSDVHGVNRAGELLMYYGDGSGGWKGVETVGWGWNIFNGLY
;
A
#
# COMPACT_ATOMS: atom_id res chain seq x y z
N MET A 1 -5.11 0.15 -13.05
CA MET A 1 -6.35 0.94 -13.26
C MET A 1 -7.54 0.00 -13.10
N GLY A 2 -7.84 -0.39 -11.85
CA GLY A 2 -9.03 -1.17 -11.50
C GLY A 2 -10.08 -0.21 -10.92
N LEU A 3 -11.08 0.14 -11.71
CA LEU A 3 -12.22 0.96 -11.30
C LEU A 3 -13.29 0.04 -10.72
N PHE A 4 -13.56 0.10 -9.43
CA PHE A 4 -14.76 -0.50 -8.83
C PHE A 4 -15.78 0.61 -8.54
N SER A 5 -16.80 0.70 -9.40
CA SER A 5 -17.97 1.57 -9.22
C SER A 5 -19.09 0.78 -8.54
N GLY A 6 -19.65 1.34 -7.47
CA GLY A 6 -20.75 0.77 -6.69
C GLY A 6 -22.04 0.54 -7.51
N LYS A 7 -22.89 -0.39 -7.05
CA LYS A 7 -24.12 -0.81 -7.75
C LYS A 7 -25.34 -0.01 -7.25
N ARG A 8 -26.08 0.59 -8.19
CA ARG A 8 -27.31 1.37 -7.96
C ARG A 8 -28.41 0.60 -7.20
N ILE A 9 -28.90 1.16 -6.09
CA ILE A 9 -30.24 0.87 -5.55
C ILE A 9 -31.11 2.10 -5.78
N ARG A 10 -32.04 2.02 -6.73
CA ARG A 10 -33.02 3.08 -7.01
C ARG A 10 -34.30 2.84 -6.23
N THR A 11 -34.62 3.72 -5.28
CA THR A 11 -35.95 3.78 -4.66
C THR A 11 -36.86 4.62 -5.55
N ALA A 12 -37.83 3.98 -6.22
CA ALA A 12 -38.77 4.66 -7.11
C ALA A 12 -39.94 5.27 -6.32
N GLY A 13 -40.07 6.60 -6.34
CA GLY A 13 -41.28 7.31 -5.89
C GLY A 13 -42.38 7.23 -6.95
N MET A 14 -43.50 6.59 -6.59
CA MET A 14 -44.75 6.59 -7.39
C MET A 14 -45.43 7.96 -7.30
N LEU A 15 -45.69 8.59 -8.44
CA LEU A 15 -46.74 9.62 -8.55
C LEU A 15 -47.66 9.32 -9.73
N ALA A 16 -48.96 9.18 -9.42
CA ALA A 16 -50.04 9.09 -10.38
C ALA A 16 -50.49 10.51 -10.80
N GLY A 17 -50.71 10.73 -12.11
CA GLY A 17 -51.19 12.02 -12.62
C GLY A 17 -51.64 11.99 -14.09
N LEU A 18 -52.95 11.87 -14.25
CA LEU A 18 -53.85 12.32 -15.33
C LEU A 18 -53.29 12.77 -16.71
N LEU A 19 -53.79 12.12 -17.77
CA LEU A 19 -53.64 12.49 -19.19
C LEU A 19 -54.55 13.66 -19.60
N VAL A 20 -53.98 14.76 -20.11
CA VAL A 20 -54.58 15.62 -21.15
C VAL A 20 -53.44 16.15 -22.04
N GLY A 21 -53.56 16.00 -23.36
CA GLY A 21 -52.46 16.22 -24.31
C GLY A 21 -52.25 17.66 -24.76
N THR A 22 -51.02 17.97 -25.23
CA THR A 22 -50.69 18.63 -26.51
C THR A 22 -49.18 18.86 -26.64
N ALA A 23 -48.72 18.87 -27.90
CA ALA A 23 -47.40 19.25 -28.44
C ALA A 23 -46.19 18.32 -28.19
N LEU A 24 -45.76 17.64 -29.26
CA LEU A 24 -44.42 17.06 -29.41
C LEU A 24 -43.38 18.18 -29.39
N VAL A 25 -42.78 18.42 -28.24
CA VAL A 25 -41.46 19.06 -28.13
C VAL A 25 -40.43 17.95 -28.39
N PRO A 26 -39.36 18.17 -29.18
CA PRO A 26 -38.30 17.18 -29.27
C PRO A 26 -37.78 16.94 -27.85
N ALA A 27 -37.73 15.67 -27.43
CA ALA A 27 -37.08 15.32 -26.18
C ALA A 27 -35.68 15.94 -26.18
N ALA A 28 -35.47 16.92 -25.31
CA ALA A 28 -34.14 17.35 -24.96
C ALA A 28 -33.39 16.07 -24.59
N HIS A 29 -32.24 15.86 -25.23
CA HIS A 29 -31.34 14.81 -24.81
C HIS A 29 -31.13 14.99 -23.30
N ALA A 30 -31.49 13.97 -22.52
CA ALA A 30 -31.05 13.91 -21.14
C ALA A 30 -29.52 14.02 -21.19
N ALA A 31 -28.99 15.15 -20.73
CA ALA A 31 -27.57 15.27 -20.51
C ALA A 31 -27.22 14.19 -19.48
N ASP A 32 -26.39 13.22 -19.87
CA ASP A 32 -25.74 12.35 -18.90
C ASP A 32 -25.01 13.27 -17.92
N THR A 33 -25.46 13.29 -16.67
CA THR A 33 -24.71 13.86 -15.58
C THR A 33 -23.50 12.95 -15.39
N GLU A 34 -22.29 13.42 -15.68
CA GLU A 34 -21.11 12.75 -15.15
C GLU A 34 -21.25 12.79 -13.62
N ASP A 35 -21.41 11.61 -13.02
CA ASP A 35 -21.74 11.42 -11.61
C ASP A 35 -20.52 11.82 -10.76
N VAL A 36 -20.73 12.67 -9.76
CA VAL A 36 -19.73 12.92 -8.71
C VAL A 36 -19.42 11.58 -8.06
N THR A 37 -18.13 11.21 -8.00
CA THR A 37 -17.70 9.87 -7.58
C THR A 37 -16.67 9.99 -6.44
N VAL A 38 -16.77 9.09 -5.46
CA VAL A 38 -15.74 8.89 -4.45
C VAL A 38 -14.70 7.92 -5.01
N TYR A 39 -13.43 8.34 -4.99
CA TYR A 39 -12.26 7.55 -5.37
C TYR A 39 -11.42 7.23 -4.15
N GLY A 40 -10.60 6.19 -4.25
CA GLY A 40 -9.70 5.72 -3.20
C GLY A 40 -10.04 4.33 -2.70
N HIS A 41 -9.10 3.73 -1.97
CA HIS A 41 -9.26 2.39 -1.42
C HIS A 41 -10.01 2.44 -0.07
N PRO A 42 -10.95 1.54 0.18
CA PRO A 42 -11.79 1.50 1.39
C PRO A 42 -11.01 0.90 2.59
N ILE A 43 -9.83 1.43 2.89
CA ILE A 43 -8.91 0.90 3.91
C ILE A 43 -8.51 2.03 4.85
N VAL A 44 -8.53 1.78 6.16
CA VAL A 44 -8.06 2.73 7.18
C VAL A 44 -6.66 3.23 6.84
N GLY A 45 -6.45 4.54 6.90
CA GLY A 45 -5.23 5.28 6.52
C GLY A 45 -5.22 5.77 5.07
N ALA A 46 -6.10 5.26 4.19
CA ALA A 46 -6.20 5.75 2.83
C ALA A 46 -6.96 7.09 2.82
N VAL A 47 -6.77 7.88 1.77
CA VAL A 47 -7.52 9.12 1.57
C VAL A 47 -8.51 8.91 0.43
N LEU A 48 -9.79 8.98 0.75
CA LEU A 48 -10.82 9.05 -0.27
C LEU A 48 -10.86 10.46 -0.85
N SER A 49 -11.10 10.58 -2.14
CA SER A 49 -11.25 11.87 -2.82
C SER A 49 -12.57 11.94 -3.57
N VAL A 50 -13.13 13.14 -3.67
CA VAL A 50 -14.15 13.43 -4.68
C VAL A 50 -13.48 14.16 -5.83
N GLU A 51 -13.41 13.49 -6.99
CA GLU A 51 -12.89 14.08 -8.22
C GLU A 51 -13.99 14.22 -9.27
N GLY A 52 -13.84 15.23 -10.13
CA GLY A 52 -14.84 15.59 -11.12
C GLY A 52 -15.84 16.59 -10.58
N ALA A 53 -15.67 17.86 -10.97
CA ALA A 53 -16.81 18.76 -10.99
C ALA A 53 -17.72 18.29 -12.14
N PRO A 54 -19.03 18.10 -11.93
CA PRO A 54 -19.94 18.06 -13.06
C PRO A 54 -19.64 19.30 -13.91
N ALA A 55 -19.44 19.14 -15.23
CA ALA A 55 -19.24 20.27 -16.15
C ALA A 55 -20.35 21.36 -16.02
N TYR A 56 -21.45 21.00 -15.36
CA TYR A 56 -22.59 21.81 -14.96
C TYR A 56 -22.30 22.86 -13.85
N PHE A 57 -21.31 22.66 -12.97
CA PHE A 57 -21.03 23.54 -11.82
C PHE A 57 -19.90 24.57 -12.07
N ALA A 58 -19.64 24.98 -13.31
CA ALA A 58 -18.64 25.99 -13.62
C ALA A 58 -19.27 27.37 -13.95
N ASN A 59 -18.63 28.43 -13.44
CA ASN A 59 -18.87 29.87 -13.68
C ASN A 59 -19.85 30.64 -12.77
N CYS A 60 -19.78 30.46 -11.45
CA CYS A 60 -20.18 31.53 -10.52
C CYS A 60 -19.08 32.64 -10.48
N GLY A 61 -19.03 33.53 -11.49
CA GLY A 61 -18.39 34.85 -11.31
C GLY A 61 -16.87 35.01 -11.51
N GLY A 62 -16.19 34.15 -12.27
CA GLY A 62 -14.90 34.51 -12.90
C GLY A 62 -13.62 34.38 -12.06
N SER A 63 -13.62 33.59 -10.98
CA SER A 63 -12.40 33.26 -10.23
C SER A 63 -12.25 31.76 -10.01
N GLY A 64 -11.59 31.07 -10.95
CA GLY A 64 -10.69 29.91 -10.78
C GLY A 64 -10.99 28.70 -9.88
N GLU A 65 -12.02 28.68 -9.03
CA GLU A 65 -12.30 27.61 -8.05
C GLU A 65 -13.60 26.85 -8.44
N PRO A 66 -13.73 25.55 -8.11
CA PRO A 66 -14.96 24.79 -8.40
C PRO A 66 -16.16 25.39 -7.63
N SER A 67 -17.31 25.59 -8.30
CA SER A 67 -18.48 26.24 -7.69
C SER A 67 -19.45 25.26 -7.00
N TYR A 68 -18.94 24.37 -6.13
CA TYR A 68 -19.76 23.44 -5.34
C TYR A 68 -19.14 23.15 -3.96
N SER A 69 -19.96 22.71 -3.00
CA SER A 69 -19.53 22.25 -1.67
C SER A 69 -19.68 20.74 -1.53
N ILE A 70 -18.83 20.12 -0.72
CA ILE A 70 -18.88 18.69 -0.39
C ILE A 70 -19.28 18.50 1.08
N GLN A 71 -20.25 17.62 1.32
CA GLN A 71 -20.61 17.09 2.64
C GLN A 71 -20.34 15.58 2.64
N TRP A 72 -19.41 15.11 3.46
CA TRP A 72 -19.16 13.68 3.64
C TRP A 72 -20.20 13.04 4.55
N LEU A 73 -20.51 11.78 4.27
CA LEU A 73 -21.46 10.96 5.01
C LEU A 73 -20.81 9.63 5.39
N ARG A 74 -21.03 9.19 6.63
CA ARG A 74 -20.75 7.82 7.10
C ARG A 74 -22.08 7.10 7.27
N ASP A 75 -22.29 6.02 6.51
CA ASP A 75 -23.53 5.25 6.48
C ASP A 75 -24.79 6.10 6.25
N GLY A 76 -24.65 7.17 5.45
CA GLY A 76 -25.72 8.10 5.11
C GLY A 76 -25.90 9.27 6.06
N GLU A 77 -25.19 9.31 7.20
CA GLU A 77 -25.26 10.39 8.18
C GLU A 77 -24.09 11.37 8.02
N PRO A 78 -24.31 12.69 8.11
CA PRO A 78 -23.24 13.69 7.98
C PRO A 78 -22.09 13.48 8.97
N VAL A 79 -20.87 13.48 8.45
CA VAL A 79 -19.66 13.49 9.29
C VAL A 79 -19.40 14.92 9.75
N GLU A 80 -19.30 15.12 11.07
CA GLU A 80 -19.14 16.46 11.67
C GLU A 80 -17.73 17.04 11.51
N THR A 81 -16.72 16.20 11.25
CA THR A 81 -15.34 16.64 11.06
C THR A 81 -15.12 17.12 9.63
N SER A 82 -14.91 18.43 9.48
CA SER A 82 -14.31 18.95 8.26
C SER A 82 -12.91 18.37 8.11
N PRO A 83 -12.53 17.83 6.95
CA PRO A 83 -11.17 17.37 6.73
C PRO A 83 -10.21 18.56 6.93
N PRO A 84 -9.08 18.36 7.63
CA PRO A 84 -8.28 19.48 8.14
C PRO A 84 -7.62 20.36 7.06
N TYR A 85 -7.61 19.94 5.79
CA TYR A 85 -6.88 20.61 4.72
C TYR A 85 -7.68 20.87 3.44
N SER A 86 -8.59 19.98 3.05
CA SER A 86 -9.38 20.10 1.82
C SER A 86 -10.76 19.48 1.98
N PRO A 87 -11.85 20.18 1.63
CA PRO A 87 -13.20 19.60 1.71
C PRO A 87 -13.42 18.42 0.74
N TYR A 88 -12.53 18.24 -0.23
CA TYR A 88 -12.61 17.21 -1.26
C TYR A 88 -11.91 15.90 -0.88
N LEU A 89 -11.26 15.83 0.28
CA LEU A 89 -10.49 14.67 0.73
C LEU A 89 -11.04 14.17 2.06
N TYR A 90 -11.18 12.85 2.23
CA TYR A 90 -11.62 12.21 3.45
C TYR A 90 -10.59 11.15 3.87
N PRO A 91 -9.74 11.42 4.87
CA PRO A 91 -8.86 10.40 5.42
C PRO A 91 -9.69 9.36 6.19
N LEU A 92 -9.48 8.08 5.88
CA LEU A 92 -10.11 6.98 6.58
C LEU A 92 -9.38 6.70 7.90
N GLU A 93 -10.11 6.64 9.00
CA GLU A 93 -9.59 6.37 10.34
C GLU A 93 -10.17 5.07 10.90
N ALA A 94 -9.63 4.58 12.02
CA ALA A 94 -10.08 3.33 12.64
C ALA A 94 -11.59 3.32 12.96
N ASP A 95 -12.17 4.48 13.27
CA ASP A 95 -13.60 4.64 13.55
C ASP A 95 -14.50 4.48 12.30
N ASP A 96 -13.93 4.47 11.09
CA ASP A 96 -14.66 4.22 9.85
C ASP A 96 -14.86 2.71 9.57
N ILE A 97 -14.13 1.81 10.24
CA ILE A 97 -14.17 0.36 9.98
C ILE A 97 -15.61 -0.18 10.10
N GLY A 98 -16.01 -0.98 9.11
CA GLY A 98 -17.34 -1.57 9.00
C GLY A 98 -18.41 -0.62 8.43
N GLY A 99 -18.10 0.68 8.36
CA GLY A 99 -18.95 1.68 7.74
C GLY A 99 -18.70 1.81 6.23
N ARG A 100 -19.48 2.68 5.59
CA ARG A 100 -19.31 3.09 4.19
C ARG A 100 -19.33 4.60 4.07
N ILE A 101 -18.44 5.14 3.24
CA ILE A 101 -18.29 6.58 3.03
C ILE A 101 -18.93 6.98 1.70
N SER A 102 -19.70 8.06 1.71
CA SER A 102 -20.23 8.72 0.52
C SER A 102 -20.13 10.23 0.69
N ALA A 103 -20.41 10.99 -0.36
CA ALA A 103 -20.46 12.44 -0.31
C ALA A 103 -21.71 13.00 -1.00
N ILE A 104 -22.16 14.16 -0.56
CA ILE A 104 -23.13 15.01 -1.26
C ILE A 104 -22.37 16.22 -1.80
N ALA A 105 -22.45 16.43 -3.11
CA ALA A 105 -22.02 17.65 -3.76
C ALA A 105 -23.21 18.58 -3.97
N THR A 106 -23.10 19.82 -3.50
CA THR A 106 -24.14 20.85 -3.65
C THR A 106 -23.61 21.99 -4.52
N GLY A 107 -24.24 22.23 -5.68
CA GLY A 107 -23.82 23.27 -6.64
C GLY A 107 -24.96 23.76 -7.55
N SER A 108 -24.81 24.89 -8.22
CA SER A 108 -25.80 25.40 -9.19
C SER A 108 -25.13 26.14 -10.35
N PRO A 109 -25.60 26.00 -11.61
CA PRO A 109 -25.05 26.74 -12.75
C PRO A 109 -25.46 28.20 -12.82
N THR A 110 -26.50 28.64 -12.09
CA THR A 110 -27.12 29.96 -12.36
C THR A 110 -27.27 30.87 -11.14
N ASN A 111 -27.27 30.35 -9.91
CA ASN A 111 -27.51 31.16 -8.72
C ASN A 111 -26.78 30.69 -7.45
N CYS A 112 -25.89 29.71 -7.56
CA CYS A 112 -25.15 29.14 -6.43
C CYS A 112 -26.05 28.74 -5.22
N ALA A 113 -27.34 28.43 -5.48
CA ALA A 113 -28.30 27.83 -4.54
C ALA A 113 -28.66 26.44 -5.11
N GLY A 114 -28.05 25.39 -4.54
CA GLY A 114 -27.58 24.23 -5.30
C GLY A 114 -28.54 23.05 -5.46
N GLN A 115 -28.44 22.38 -6.61
CA GLN A 115 -28.81 20.98 -6.81
C GLN A 115 -27.83 20.11 -6.03
N GLU A 116 -28.37 19.08 -5.37
CA GLU A 116 -27.57 18.07 -4.67
C GLU A 116 -27.40 16.84 -5.55
N VAL A 117 -26.17 16.32 -5.59
CA VAL A 117 -25.81 15.05 -6.21
C VAL A 117 -25.08 14.23 -5.16
N ALA A 118 -25.67 13.09 -4.79
CA ALA A 118 -25.04 12.14 -3.89
C ALA A 118 -24.16 11.17 -4.71
N THR A 119 -22.99 10.84 -4.18
CA THR A 119 -22.13 9.79 -4.72
C THR A 119 -22.70 8.42 -4.34
N ASP A 120 -22.29 7.36 -5.04
CA ASP A 120 -22.39 6.02 -4.49
C ASP A 120 -21.52 5.92 -3.22
N ALA A 121 -21.92 5.04 -2.30
CA ALA A 121 -21.11 4.73 -1.13
C ALA A 121 -19.93 3.82 -1.50
N SER A 122 -18.83 3.97 -0.78
CA SER A 122 -17.67 3.10 -0.87
C SER A 122 -18.04 1.65 -0.57
N GLU A 123 -17.09 0.76 -0.87
CA GLU A 123 -17.08 -0.53 -0.19
C GLU A 123 -16.94 -0.37 1.33
N GLU A 124 -17.20 -1.45 2.06
CA GLU A 124 -17.07 -1.45 3.51
C GLU A 124 -15.61 -1.19 3.89
N ILE A 125 -15.40 -0.22 4.78
CA ILE A 125 -14.06 0.16 5.21
C ILE A 125 -13.48 -0.94 6.10
N ARG A 126 -12.24 -1.31 5.86
CA ARG A 126 -11.55 -2.39 6.59
C ARG A 126 -10.14 -2.00 7.03
N LYS A 127 -9.60 -2.71 8.02
CA LYS A 127 -8.17 -2.68 8.34
C LYS A 127 -7.47 -3.70 7.46
N GLU A 128 -6.41 -3.28 6.77
CA GLU A 128 -5.50 -4.18 6.08
C GLU A 128 -4.06 -3.86 6.49
N PRO A 129 -3.39 -4.76 7.23
CA PRO A 129 -2.03 -4.51 7.73
C PRO A 129 -0.99 -4.46 6.58
N MET A 130 -1.31 -5.07 5.44
CA MET A 130 -0.60 -4.91 4.16
C MET A 130 -1.62 -4.62 3.07
N ARG A 131 -1.31 -3.61 2.24
CA ARG A 131 -2.23 -3.07 1.21
C ARG A 131 -1.84 -3.42 -0.22
N GLU A 132 -0.73 -4.13 -0.39
CA GLU A 132 -0.07 -4.21 -1.69
C GLU A 132 -0.48 -5.44 -2.49
N GLU A 133 -0.78 -5.22 -3.77
CA GLU A 133 -1.08 -6.29 -4.74
C GLU A 133 0.17 -6.74 -5.52
N GLY A 134 1.36 -6.50 -4.95
CA GLY A 134 2.65 -6.67 -5.62
C GLY A 134 2.99 -5.53 -6.59
N PHE A 135 4.08 -5.69 -7.35
CA PHE A 135 4.53 -4.66 -8.30
C PHE A 135 3.71 -4.65 -9.60
N THR A 136 3.00 -5.75 -9.89
CA THR A 136 2.18 -5.91 -11.10
C THR A 136 0.68 -5.79 -10.85
N GLY A 137 0.24 -5.54 -9.61
CA GLY A 137 -1.19 -5.43 -9.28
C GLY A 137 -1.97 -6.71 -9.56
N ARG A 138 -1.31 -7.88 -9.51
CA ARG A 138 -1.93 -9.19 -9.76
C ARG A 138 -2.35 -9.90 -8.48
N GLY A 139 -2.06 -9.29 -7.31
CA GLY A 139 -2.26 -9.93 -6.00
C GLY A 139 -1.30 -11.09 -5.78
N VAL A 140 -0.16 -11.09 -6.47
CA VAL A 140 0.90 -12.09 -6.34
C VAL A 140 2.21 -11.35 -6.21
N PHE A 141 2.99 -11.70 -5.20
CA PHE A 141 4.26 -11.03 -4.94
C PHE A 141 5.32 -11.45 -5.96
N GLU A 142 6.03 -10.46 -6.49
CA GLU A 142 7.16 -10.65 -7.38
C GLU A 142 8.48 -10.46 -6.63
N LEU A 143 9.48 -11.27 -6.97
CA LEU A 143 10.84 -11.04 -6.49
C LEU A 143 11.55 -10.06 -7.41
N MET A 144 12.15 -9.03 -6.84
CA MET A 144 13.14 -8.21 -7.54
C MET A 144 14.55 -8.71 -7.22
N ALA A 145 15.44 -8.66 -8.21
CA ALA A 145 16.83 -9.04 -8.01
C ALA A 145 17.78 -8.10 -8.74
N ARG A 146 18.81 -7.62 -8.04
CA ARG A 146 19.84 -6.76 -8.62
C ARG A 146 21.07 -7.57 -8.99
N LYS A 147 21.47 -7.46 -10.26
CA LYS A 147 22.72 -8.02 -10.78
C LYS A 147 23.92 -7.17 -10.33
N HIS A 148 25.12 -7.77 -10.39
CA HIS A 148 26.37 -7.07 -10.09
C HIS A 148 26.65 -5.84 -10.97
N ASP A 149 26.09 -5.80 -12.18
CA ASP A 149 26.21 -4.66 -13.11
C ASP A 149 25.20 -3.53 -12.85
N GLY A 150 24.41 -3.62 -11.78
CA GLY A 150 23.39 -2.63 -11.44
C GLY A 150 22.08 -2.79 -12.20
N THR A 151 21.90 -3.85 -12.98
CA THR A 151 20.61 -4.16 -13.61
C THR A 151 19.64 -4.73 -12.59
N LEU A 152 18.47 -4.12 -12.46
CA LEU A 152 17.34 -4.67 -11.70
C LEU A 152 16.47 -5.52 -12.61
N MET A 153 16.21 -6.73 -12.14
CA MET A 153 15.35 -7.73 -12.76
C MET A 153 14.14 -7.97 -11.88
N MET A 154 13.03 -8.36 -12.51
CA MET A 154 11.81 -8.81 -11.86
C MET A 154 11.52 -10.24 -12.28
N TYR A 155 11.19 -11.06 -11.29
CA TYR A 155 10.88 -12.48 -11.42
C TYR A 155 9.42 -12.69 -10.99
N LEU A 156 8.60 -13.05 -11.98
CA LEU A 156 7.18 -13.28 -11.80
C LEU A 156 6.96 -14.77 -11.55
N SER A 157 6.23 -15.14 -10.51
CA SER A 157 5.80 -16.52 -10.31
C SER A 157 4.77 -16.92 -11.38
N GLY A 158 4.77 -18.20 -11.76
CA GLY A 158 3.78 -18.76 -12.68
C GLY A 158 2.35 -18.59 -12.17
N ASP A 159 1.38 -18.49 -13.08
CA ASP A 159 -0.05 -18.31 -12.73
C ASP A 159 -0.63 -19.52 -11.96
N ASP A 160 0.05 -20.65 -11.96
CA ASP A 160 -0.25 -21.88 -11.22
C ASP A 160 0.63 -22.07 -9.97
N ALA A 161 1.35 -21.02 -9.55
CA ALA A 161 2.37 -21.05 -8.51
C ALA A 161 3.49 -22.08 -8.78
N GLN A 162 3.68 -22.50 -10.04
CA GLN A 162 4.76 -23.42 -10.45
C GLN A 162 5.75 -22.68 -11.35
N GLY A 163 6.99 -22.58 -10.87
CA GLY A 163 8.09 -22.00 -11.63
C GLY A 163 7.97 -20.49 -11.88
N TRP A 164 8.82 -19.99 -12.78
CA TRP A 164 8.96 -18.58 -13.11
C TRP A 164 8.42 -18.30 -14.50
N GLN A 165 7.72 -17.17 -14.67
CA GLN A 165 7.41 -16.63 -16.00
C GLN A 165 8.67 -16.03 -16.63
N GLU A 166 8.52 -15.48 -17.85
CA GLU A 166 9.61 -14.76 -18.50
C GLU A 166 10.11 -13.61 -17.62
N THR A 167 11.41 -13.61 -17.33
CA THR A 167 12.04 -12.62 -16.47
C THR A 167 12.01 -11.25 -17.13
N ARG A 168 11.57 -10.22 -16.41
CA ARG A 168 11.54 -8.86 -16.92
C ARG A 168 12.77 -8.10 -16.45
N GLN A 169 13.42 -7.39 -17.37
CA GLN A 169 14.40 -6.37 -16.98
C GLN A 169 13.65 -5.08 -16.66
N VAL A 170 13.78 -4.61 -15.41
CA VAL A 170 13.23 -3.30 -15.00
C VAL A 170 14.13 -2.19 -15.57
N GLY A 171 15.45 -2.32 -15.43
CA GLY A 171 16.40 -1.39 -16.04
C GLY A 171 17.79 -1.40 -15.39
N PRO A 172 18.78 -0.72 -16.00
CA PRO A 172 20.12 -0.53 -15.44
C PRO A 172 20.18 0.62 -14.41
N GLY A 173 21.35 0.81 -13.78
CA GLY A 173 21.66 2.00 -12.96
C GLY A 173 21.30 1.89 -11.47
N TRP A 174 20.88 0.72 -11.01
CA TRP A 174 20.53 0.47 -9.60
C TRP A 174 21.75 0.24 -8.71
N ASP A 175 22.94 0.17 -9.29
CA ASP A 175 24.23 0.25 -8.59
C ASP A 175 24.51 1.66 -8.02
N ALA A 176 23.76 2.68 -8.44
CA ALA A 176 23.78 4.01 -7.83
C ALA A 176 23.28 4.03 -6.37
N PHE A 177 22.57 2.97 -5.94
CA PHE A 177 21.98 2.88 -4.60
C PHE A 177 22.74 1.88 -3.72
N THR A 178 23.00 2.29 -2.48
CA THR A 178 23.66 1.47 -1.46
C THR A 178 22.70 0.45 -0.84
N ARG A 179 21.40 0.79 -0.81
CA ARG A 179 20.33 -0.07 -0.31
C ARG A 179 19.11 0.04 -1.22
N ILE A 180 18.44 -1.09 -1.43
CA ILE A 180 17.15 -1.21 -2.13
C ILE A 180 16.31 -2.17 -1.29
N PHE A 181 15.01 -1.94 -1.18
CA PHE A 181 14.06 -2.85 -0.54
C PHE A 181 12.64 -2.57 -1.04
N ALA A 182 11.82 -3.62 -1.14
CA ALA A 182 10.38 -3.47 -1.24
C ALA A 182 9.87 -2.99 0.12
N ALA A 183 9.28 -1.81 0.15
CA ALA A 183 8.80 -1.21 1.40
C ALA A 183 7.29 -1.43 1.58
N GLY A 184 6.60 -1.69 0.48
CA GLY A 184 5.15 -1.76 0.37
C GLY A 184 4.57 -0.54 -0.34
N ASP A 185 3.25 -0.39 -0.31
CA ASP A 185 2.52 0.72 -0.92
C ASP A 185 2.62 2.00 -0.06
N PHE A 186 3.49 2.94 -0.44
CA PHE A 186 3.66 4.23 0.24
C PHE A 186 2.96 5.38 -0.50
N THR A 187 2.22 5.07 -1.57
CA THR A 187 1.39 6.00 -2.33
C THR A 187 -0.10 5.80 -2.12
N THR A 188 -0.49 4.74 -1.41
CA THR A 188 -1.87 4.35 -1.15
C THR A 188 -2.65 4.06 -2.43
N ASP A 189 -1.97 3.62 -3.49
CA ASP A 189 -2.58 3.29 -4.79
C ASP A 189 -2.80 1.78 -5.00
N GLY A 190 -2.43 0.95 -4.02
CA GLY A 190 -2.55 -0.51 -4.02
C GLY A 190 -1.38 -1.23 -4.68
N ILE A 191 -0.37 -0.51 -5.16
CA ILE A 191 0.79 -1.08 -5.84
C ILE A 191 2.02 -0.98 -4.94
N THR A 192 2.82 -2.05 -4.88
CA THR A 192 4.08 -2.02 -4.12
C THR A 192 5.03 -0.95 -4.69
N ASP A 193 5.55 -0.10 -3.80
CA ASP A 193 6.64 0.81 -4.11
C ASP A 193 8.00 0.22 -3.76
N LEU A 194 9.03 0.68 -4.47
CA LEU A 194 10.41 0.35 -4.15
C LEU A 194 11.10 1.55 -3.50
N MET A 195 11.81 1.30 -2.41
CA MET A 195 12.62 2.31 -1.73
C MET A 195 14.09 2.04 -2.00
N ALA A 196 14.86 3.10 -2.23
CA ALA A 196 16.31 2.99 -2.39
C ALA A 196 17.07 4.16 -1.77
N THR A 197 18.17 3.86 -1.09
CA THR A 197 19.04 4.86 -0.47
C THR A 197 20.31 5.03 -1.29
N ASP A 198 20.69 6.27 -1.59
CA ASP A 198 21.95 6.56 -2.27
C ASP A 198 23.13 6.70 -1.28
N SER A 199 24.34 6.90 -1.81
CA SER A 199 25.55 7.06 -0.98
C SER A 199 25.60 8.37 -0.19
N SER A 200 24.77 9.36 -0.53
CA SER A 200 24.63 10.60 0.23
C SER A 200 23.67 10.48 1.42
N GLY A 201 22.95 9.36 1.51
CA GLY A 201 21.94 9.10 2.54
C GLY A 201 20.57 9.65 2.18
N THR A 202 20.30 9.94 0.91
CA THR A 202 18.97 10.30 0.43
C THR A 202 18.15 9.03 0.23
N LEU A 203 16.97 8.96 0.84
CA LEU A 203 15.99 7.91 0.57
C LEU A 203 15.07 8.36 -0.55
N TYR A 204 14.96 7.52 -1.58
CA TYR A 204 14.06 7.71 -2.71
C TYR A 204 12.95 6.67 -2.70
N ARG A 205 11.73 7.11 -3.00
CA ARG A 205 10.60 6.25 -3.37
C ARG A 205 10.47 6.19 -4.89
N PHE A 206 10.36 4.98 -5.40
CA PHE A 206 10.05 4.66 -6.79
C PHE A 206 8.62 4.16 -6.83
N GLN A 207 7.72 4.99 -7.33
CA GLN A 207 6.30 4.65 -7.38
C GLN A 207 6.05 3.58 -8.43
N GLY A 208 5.39 2.49 -8.04
CA GLY A 208 5.00 1.41 -8.93
C GLY A 208 3.97 1.86 -9.96
N THR A 209 4.04 1.33 -11.18
CA THR A 209 3.03 1.60 -12.23
C THR A 209 1.92 0.54 -12.30
N GLY A 210 2.05 -0.54 -11.51
CA GLY A 210 1.14 -1.68 -11.51
C GLY A 210 1.27 -2.57 -12.76
N ASP A 211 2.26 -2.33 -13.61
CA ASP A 211 2.62 -3.22 -14.72
C ASP A 211 3.99 -3.87 -14.49
N GLY A 212 4.58 -3.73 -13.30
CA GLY A 212 5.93 -4.19 -12.97
C GLY A 212 7.05 -3.20 -13.31
N GLY A 213 6.70 -1.97 -13.70
CA GLY A 213 7.62 -0.83 -13.85
C GLY A 213 7.50 0.19 -12.71
N PHE A 214 8.22 1.30 -12.89
CA PHE A 214 8.13 2.46 -12.01
C PHE A 214 7.93 3.73 -12.85
N TYR A 215 7.29 4.74 -12.27
CA TYR A 215 7.23 6.06 -12.87
C TYR A 215 8.65 6.64 -13.04
N THR A 216 8.84 7.44 -14.08
CA THR A 216 10.17 7.97 -14.44
C THR A 216 10.75 8.92 -13.40
N PHE A 217 9.88 9.60 -12.65
CA PHE A 217 10.28 10.49 -11.57
C PHE A 217 10.27 9.73 -10.23
N ARG A 218 11.44 9.65 -9.58
CA ARG A 218 11.56 9.18 -8.20
C ARG A 218 11.44 10.35 -7.23
N HIS A 219 10.84 10.13 -6.07
CA HIS A 219 10.64 11.16 -5.05
C HIS A 219 11.68 11.02 -3.94
N ALA A 220 12.39 12.10 -3.61
CA ALA A 220 13.20 12.13 -2.39
C ALA A 220 12.25 12.23 -1.19
N VAL A 221 12.24 11.20 -0.34
CA VAL A 221 11.33 11.09 0.81
C VAL A 221 12.06 11.22 2.14
N GLY A 222 13.38 11.35 2.15
CA GLY A 222 14.12 11.67 3.35
C GLY A 222 15.63 11.78 3.15
N TRP A 223 16.32 12.24 4.18
CA TRP A 223 17.77 12.48 4.21
C TRP A 223 18.38 11.85 5.48
N GLY A 224 19.68 11.58 5.45
CA GLY A 224 20.40 11.02 6.60
C GLY A 224 20.17 9.51 6.81
N TRP A 225 19.60 8.82 5.84
CA TRP A 225 19.31 7.38 5.90
C TRP A 225 20.57 6.50 5.89
N ASN A 226 21.73 7.08 5.58
CA ASN A 226 23.04 6.45 5.77
C ASN A 226 23.40 6.23 7.26
N SER A 227 22.70 6.87 8.19
CA SER A 227 22.84 6.62 9.64
C SER A 227 22.04 5.41 10.13
N ILE A 228 21.10 4.91 9.32
CA ILE A 228 20.27 3.75 9.60
C ILE A 228 20.95 2.51 9.03
N ASP A 229 21.36 1.58 9.90
CA ASP A 229 22.12 0.37 9.55
C ASP A 229 21.25 -0.66 8.82
N LYS A 230 20.02 -0.85 9.29
CA LYS A 230 19.04 -1.76 8.69
C LYS A 230 17.69 -1.08 8.64
N VAL A 231 16.94 -1.29 7.57
CA VAL A 231 15.61 -0.75 7.40
C VAL A 231 14.73 -1.81 6.77
N VAL A 232 13.46 -1.80 7.15
CA VAL A 232 12.43 -2.67 6.58
C VAL A 232 11.09 -1.96 6.61
N GLY A 233 10.22 -2.24 5.64
CA GLY A 233 8.81 -1.87 5.69
C GLY A 233 8.01 -3.09 6.11
N PRO A 234 7.54 -3.18 7.38
CA PRO A 234 6.67 -4.28 7.80
C PRO A 234 5.21 -4.10 7.33
N GLY A 235 4.82 -2.87 6.97
CA GLY A 235 3.44 -2.45 6.73
C GLY A 235 2.98 -1.49 7.82
N ASP A 236 1.69 -1.46 8.15
CA ASP A 236 1.08 -0.61 9.18
C ASP A 236 1.43 -1.09 10.60
N PHE A 237 2.52 -0.54 11.17
CA PHE A 237 3.05 -0.96 12.47
C PHE A 237 2.40 -0.22 13.63
N ASP A 238 2.00 1.03 13.41
CA ASP A 238 1.37 1.86 14.45
C ASP A 238 -0.16 1.89 14.43
N GLY A 239 -0.79 1.26 13.44
CA GLY A 239 -2.23 1.09 13.36
C GLY A 239 -2.96 2.33 12.82
N ASP A 240 -2.23 3.32 12.31
CA ASP A 240 -2.83 4.49 11.64
C ASP A 240 -3.32 4.16 10.21
N GLY A 241 -3.00 2.95 9.74
CA GLY A 241 -3.40 2.42 8.47
C GLY A 241 -2.38 2.62 7.36
N LEU A 242 -1.38 3.49 7.53
CA LEU A 242 -0.33 3.73 6.55
C LEU A 242 0.84 2.76 6.74
N ASN A 243 1.54 2.44 5.65
CA ASN A 243 2.76 1.65 5.77
C ASN A 243 3.88 2.45 6.44
N ASP A 244 4.58 1.82 7.37
CA ASP A 244 5.67 2.41 8.13
C ASP A 244 7.03 1.83 7.73
N LEU A 245 8.09 2.51 8.16
CA LEU A 245 9.44 1.92 8.16
C LEU A 245 9.93 1.69 9.58
N LEU A 246 10.58 0.55 9.78
CA LEU A 246 11.41 0.30 10.96
C LEU A 246 12.87 0.42 10.58
N GLY A 247 13.65 1.18 11.35
CA GLY A 247 15.07 1.43 11.10
C GLY A 247 15.93 1.28 12.35
N SER A 248 16.93 0.40 12.31
CA SER A 248 17.89 0.22 13.39
C SER A 248 19.13 1.08 13.19
N GLU A 249 19.53 1.81 14.21
CA GLU A 249 20.80 2.56 14.26
C GLU A 249 21.95 1.64 14.70
N ALA A 250 23.20 2.03 14.40
CA ALA A 250 24.38 1.22 14.70
C ALA A 250 24.63 0.98 16.20
N ASN A 251 24.01 1.77 17.08
CA ASN A 251 24.04 1.59 18.54
C ASN A 251 23.00 0.56 19.04
N GLY A 252 22.21 -0.03 18.13
CA GLY A 252 21.18 -1.01 18.43
C GLY A 252 19.82 -0.41 18.76
N ASP A 253 19.64 0.91 18.70
CA ASP A 253 18.33 1.53 18.84
C ASP A 253 17.48 1.26 17.61
N LEU A 254 16.22 0.85 17.81
CA LEU A 254 15.25 0.65 16.74
C LEU A 254 14.19 1.75 16.81
N TYR A 255 13.92 2.37 15.67
CA TYR A 255 12.90 3.41 15.51
C TYR A 255 11.84 2.99 14.51
N VAL A 256 10.59 3.36 14.78
CA VAL A 256 9.54 3.46 13.76
C VAL A 256 9.59 4.85 13.15
N PHE A 257 9.44 4.90 11.83
CA PHE A 257 9.28 6.09 11.02
C PHE A 257 7.87 6.02 10.42
N PRO A 258 6.87 6.57 11.10
CA PRO A 258 5.51 6.45 10.62
C PRO A 258 5.29 7.34 9.41
N SER A 259 4.48 6.85 8.47
CA SER A 259 4.07 7.68 7.36
C SER A 259 3.18 8.83 7.83
N HIS A 260 3.04 9.86 7.00
CA HIS A 260 2.05 10.93 7.23
C HIS A 260 1.00 10.86 6.13
N PRO A 261 -0.31 11.00 6.42
CA PRO A 261 -1.40 10.88 5.44
C PRO A 261 -1.35 11.89 4.28
N TRP A 262 -0.48 12.91 4.38
CA TRP A 262 -0.31 13.95 3.35
C TRP A 262 1.07 13.90 2.69
N GLY A 263 1.80 12.80 2.91
CA GLY A 263 3.16 12.58 2.44
C GLY A 263 4.24 12.98 3.45
N GLY A 264 5.40 12.33 3.33
CA GLY A 264 6.51 12.48 4.28
C GLY A 264 6.34 11.58 5.50
N TRP A 265 7.07 11.92 6.57
CA TRP A 265 7.11 11.13 7.81
C TRP A 265 6.51 11.91 8.98
N SER A 266 5.75 11.22 9.81
CA SER A 266 5.40 11.65 11.15
C SER A 266 6.63 11.59 12.07
N PRO A 267 6.59 12.20 13.28
CA PRO A 267 7.72 12.13 14.21
C PRO A 267 8.09 10.68 14.54
N ARG A 268 9.34 10.28 14.26
CA ARG A 268 9.83 8.93 14.58
C ARG A 268 9.78 8.66 16.09
N ALA A 269 9.52 7.41 16.47
CA ALA A 269 9.50 6.95 17.86
C ALA A 269 10.47 5.78 18.07
N LYS A 270 11.10 5.71 19.25
CA LYS A 270 11.99 4.59 19.60
C LYS A 270 11.12 3.42 20.07
N VAL A 271 11.24 2.28 19.40
CA VAL A 271 10.44 1.07 19.65
C VAL A 271 11.29 -0.11 20.13
N GLY A 272 12.61 0.04 20.19
CA GLY A 272 13.48 -1.01 20.67
C GLY A 272 14.91 -0.58 20.93
N GLN A 273 15.68 -1.49 21.53
CA GLN A 273 17.10 -1.35 21.83
C GLN A 273 17.79 -2.72 21.75
N GLY A 274 19.11 -2.75 21.51
CA GLY A 274 19.89 -3.99 21.39
C GLY A 274 19.72 -4.73 20.06
N TRP A 275 19.22 -4.05 19.03
CA TRP A 275 19.02 -4.64 17.69
C TRP A 275 20.32 -4.79 16.88
N ASP A 276 21.45 -4.31 17.39
CA ASP A 276 22.79 -4.44 16.80
C ASP A 276 23.31 -5.90 16.78
N VAL A 277 22.69 -6.77 17.59
CA VAL A 277 22.94 -8.22 17.57
C VAL A 277 22.38 -8.90 16.32
N MET A 278 21.34 -8.31 15.72
CA MET A 278 20.74 -8.78 14.48
C MET A 278 21.59 -8.34 13.30
N ASP A 279 21.66 -9.15 12.25
CA ASP A 279 22.33 -8.79 10.99
C ASP A 279 21.34 -8.60 9.82
N LEU A 280 20.08 -9.01 9.99
CA LEU A 280 19.01 -8.87 9.01
C LEU A 280 17.66 -8.61 9.69
N LEU A 281 16.85 -7.75 9.06
CA LEU A 281 15.42 -7.55 9.36
C LEU A 281 14.60 -7.86 8.10
N ILE A 282 13.43 -8.44 8.29
CA ILE A 282 12.47 -8.80 7.24
C ILE A 282 11.08 -8.38 7.73
N GLY A 283 10.29 -7.77 6.85
CA GLY A 283 8.93 -7.33 7.08
C GLY A 283 8.02 -8.24 6.27
N PRO A 284 7.60 -9.38 6.82
CA PRO A 284 6.68 -10.29 6.11
C PRO A 284 5.23 -9.78 6.09
N GLY A 285 4.90 -8.71 6.83
CA GLY A 285 3.50 -8.39 7.15
C GLY A 285 3.00 -9.20 8.33
N ASP A 286 1.70 -9.52 8.34
CA ASP A 286 1.08 -10.38 9.36
C ASP A 286 1.48 -11.84 9.15
N PHE A 287 2.56 -12.27 9.80
CA PHE A 287 3.13 -13.61 9.63
C PHE A 287 2.47 -14.64 10.56
N ASP A 288 1.76 -14.15 11.58
CA ASP A 288 1.19 -14.96 12.65
C ASP A 288 -0.35 -14.94 12.75
N GLY A 289 -0.98 -14.21 11.83
CA GLY A 289 -2.42 -14.23 11.57
C GLY A 289 -3.22 -13.45 12.61
N ASP A 290 -2.59 -12.52 13.33
CA ASP A 290 -3.24 -11.75 14.39
C ASP A 290 -3.83 -10.41 13.94
N GLY A 291 -3.66 -10.06 12.66
CA GLY A 291 -4.13 -8.84 12.04
C GLY A 291 -3.19 -7.64 12.20
N ASN A 292 -1.97 -7.83 12.71
CA ASN A 292 -0.95 -6.80 12.83
C ASN A 292 0.34 -7.24 12.12
N VAL A 293 1.13 -6.26 11.70
CA VAL A 293 2.38 -6.56 11.01
C VAL A 293 3.46 -7.04 11.98
N ASP A 294 4.27 -7.98 11.50
CA ASP A 294 5.36 -8.60 12.23
C ASP A 294 6.71 -8.23 11.63
N VAL A 295 7.77 -8.53 12.40
CA VAL A 295 9.16 -8.50 11.93
C VAL A 295 9.82 -9.84 12.18
N ILE A 296 10.49 -10.36 11.17
CA ILE A 296 11.43 -11.46 11.33
C ILE A 296 12.85 -10.88 11.38
N ALA A 297 13.61 -11.24 12.40
CA ALA A 297 14.99 -10.81 12.57
C ALA A 297 15.93 -12.02 12.62
N LYS A 298 17.09 -11.89 12.00
CA LYS A 298 18.14 -12.91 12.01
C LYS A 298 19.34 -12.39 12.79
N ASP A 299 19.90 -13.23 13.66
CA ASP A 299 21.18 -12.96 14.31
C ASP A 299 22.36 -13.53 13.49
N LYS A 300 23.58 -13.12 13.89
CA LYS A 300 24.83 -13.58 13.26
C LYS A 300 25.12 -15.07 13.46
N ALA A 301 24.53 -15.69 14.49
CA ALA A 301 24.66 -17.13 14.76
C ALA A 301 23.70 -17.97 13.90
N GLY A 302 22.78 -17.34 13.17
CA GLY A 302 21.78 -17.99 12.33
C GLY A 302 20.47 -18.28 13.04
N GLY A 303 20.27 -17.74 14.25
CA GLY A 303 18.98 -17.73 14.92
C GLY A 303 18.02 -16.80 14.19
N LEU A 304 16.81 -17.28 13.93
CA LEU A 304 15.72 -16.52 13.33
C LEU A 304 14.62 -16.34 14.36
N PHE A 305 14.16 -15.10 14.52
CA PHE A 305 13.22 -14.70 15.57
C PHE A 305 12.05 -13.94 14.95
N LEU A 306 10.84 -14.32 15.34
CA LEU A 306 9.63 -13.56 15.07
C LEU A 306 9.41 -12.56 16.21
N TYR A 307 9.22 -11.30 15.85
CA TYR A 307 8.82 -10.21 16.72
C TYR A 307 7.43 -9.77 16.28
N ARG A 308 6.45 -10.03 17.15
CA ARG A 308 5.06 -9.71 16.86
C ARG A 308 4.75 -8.25 17.16
N GLY A 309 4.18 -7.56 16.18
CA GLY A 309 3.63 -6.21 16.40
C GLY A 309 2.42 -6.27 17.33
N ASP A 310 2.12 -5.16 18.00
CA ASP A 310 0.85 -5.00 18.72
C ASP A 310 -0.19 -4.16 17.94
N GLY A 311 0.19 -3.66 16.76
CA GLY A 311 -0.64 -2.80 15.92
C GLY A 311 -0.88 -1.40 16.48
N THR A 312 -0.06 -0.98 17.44
CA THR A 312 -0.13 0.35 18.09
C THR A 312 1.25 1.00 18.22
N GLY A 313 2.23 0.52 17.45
CA GLY A 313 3.59 1.06 17.40
C GLY A 313 4.53 0.38 18.40
N GLY A 314 4.15 -0.80 18.91
CA GLY A 314 4.92 -1.57 19.87
C GLY A 314 5.01 -3.06 19.53
N TRP A 315 5.44 -3.86 20.52
CA TRP A 315 5.66 -5.29 20.37
C TRP A 315 4.77 -6.07 21.34
N ALA A 316 4.09 -7.09 20.83
CA ALA A 316 3.30 -8.00 21.65
C ALA A 316 4.20 -9.06 22.33
N SER A 317 5.01 -9.78 21.54
CA SER A 317 5.94 -10.79 22.05
C SER A 317 7.03 -11.13 21.02
N SER A 318 8.04 -11.90 21.41
CA SER A 318 9.00 -12.46 20.46
C SER A 318 9.34 -13.90 20.78
N ARG A 319 9.65 -14.68 19.74
CA ARG A 319 10.08 -16.08 19.86
C ARG A 319 11.02 -16.49 18.74
N GLN A 320 11.86 -17.47 19.02
CA GLN A 320 12.67 -18.10 18.00
C GLN A 320 11.80 -18.98 17.09
N ILE A 321 11.95 -18.82 15.78
CA ILE A 321 11.22 -19.55 14.73
C ILE A 321 12.14 -20.35 13.81
N GLY A 322 13.47 -20.25 13.97
CA GLY A 322 14.42 -20.99 13.16
C GLY A 322 15.85 -20.91 13.67
N GLN A 323 16.68 -21.81 13.17
CA GLN A 323 18.12 -21.88 13.46
C GLN A 323 18.90 -22.29 12.20
N GLY A 324 20.17 -21.90 12.11
CA GLY A 324 21.05 -22.24 10.98
C GLY A 324 20.86 -21.37 9.73
N TRP A 325 20.18 -20.23 9.83
CA TRP A 325 19.90 -19.34 8.69
C TRP A 325 21.13 -18.58 8.18
N ASN A 326 22.26 -18.66 8.88
CA ASN A 326 23.54 -18.06 8.48
C ASN A 326 24.19 -18.76 7.27
N VAL A 327 23.63 -19.87 6.79
CA VAL A 327 24.08 -20.55 5.55
C VAL A 327 23.56 -19.86 4.29
N LEU A 328 22.56 -18.99 4.43
CA LEU A 328 21.92 -18.26 3.33
C LEU A 328 22.65 -16.92 3.12
N SER A 329 22.94 -16.60 1.86
CA SER A 329 23.59 -15.34 1.45
C SER A 329 22.61 -14.20 1.25
N ASN A 330 21.34 -14.50 1.01
CA ASN A 330 20.25 -13.53 0.94
C ASN A 330 19.00 -14.16 1.56
N VAL A 331 18.22 -13.38 2.31
CA VAL A 331 16.94 -13.78 2.88
C VAL A 331 16.04 -12.54 2.87
N GLY A 332 14.77 -12.71 2.54
CA GLY A 332 13.79 -11.62 2.50
C GLY A 332 12.36 -12.14 2.48
N SER A 333 11.40 -11.22 2.52
CA SER A 333 9.99 -11.56 2.32
C SER A 333 9.76 -11.93 0.86
N ALA A 334 8.90 -12.91 0.63
CA ALA A 334 8.43 -13.27 -0.69
C ALA A 334 6.92 -12.99 -0.87
N GLY A 335 6.28 -12.41 0.16
CA GLY A 335 4.82 -12.33 0.26
C GLY A 335 4.15 -13.69 0.13
N ASP A 336 2.86 -13.76 -0.23
CA ASP A 336 2.17 -15.03 -0.45
C ASP A 336 2.55 -15.65 -1.81
N PHE A 337 3.70 -16.34 -1.84
CA PHE A 337 4.25 -16.91 -3.06
C PHE A 337 3.47 -18.14 -3.52
N ASN A 338 3.03 -18.98 -2.58
CA ASN A 338 2.32 -20.23 -2.88
C ASN A 338 0.79 -20.07 -2.96
N ARG A 339 0.25 -18.89 -2.67
CA ARG A 339 -1.17 -18.52 -2.73
C ARG A 339 -2.04 -19.27 -1.72
N ASP A 340 -1.49 -19.54 -0.54
CA ASP A 340 -2.24 -20.14 0.56
C ASP A 340 -2.81 -19.12 1.57
N GLY A 341 -2.62 -17.83 1.28
CA GLY A 341 -3.13 -16.70 2.06
C GLY A 341 -2.16 -16.23 3.14
N PHE A 342 -0.94 -16.77 3.20
CA PHE A 342 0.04 -16.44 4.23
C PHE A 342 1.36 -15.97 3.62
N SER A 343 2.05 -15.09 4.34
CA SER A 343 3.34 -14.58 3.89
C SER A 343 4.43 -15.66 3.94
N ASP A 344 5.22 -15.71 2.87
CA ASP A 344 6.36 -16.60 2.69
C ASP A 344 7.69 -15.84 2.77
N VAL A 345 8.79 -16.58 2.93
CA VAL A 345 10.16 -16.05 3.01
C VAL A 345 11.05 -16.78 2.02
N HIS A 346 11.87 -16.04 1.27
CA HIS A 346 12.88 -16.66 0.42
C HIS A 346 14.26 -16.66 1.07
N GLY A 347 15.11 -17.58 0.61
CA GLY A 347 16.51 -17.63 0.95
C GLY A 347 17.37 -18.12 -0.21
N VAL A 348 18.54 -17.55 -0.40
CA VAL A 348 19.52 -18.04 -1.40
C VAL A 348 20.70 -18.65 -0.67
N ASN A 349 21.04 -19.90 -0.97
CA ASN A 349 22.24 -20.52 -0.40
C ASN A 349 23.48 -20.32 -1.28
N ARG A 350 24.66 -20.71 -0.77
CA ARG A 350 25.93 -20.54 -1.49
C ARG A 350 26.05 -21.38 -2.77
N ALA A 351 25.26 -22.44 -2.93
CA ALA A 351 25.20 -23.21 -4.16
C ALA A 351 24.33 -22.53 -5.23
N GLY A 352 23.66 -21.43 -4.89
CA GLY A 352 22.78 -20.68 -5.78
C GLY A 352 21.36 -21.25 -5.85
N GLU A 353 20.97 -22.13 -4.92
CA GLU A 353 19.58 -22.54 -4.77
C GLU A 353 18.77 -21.37 -4.20
N LEU A 354 17.67 -21.03 -4.86
CA LEU A 354 16.61 -20.21 -4.28
C LEU A 354 15.63 -21.14 -3.58
N LEU A 355 15.56 -21.00 -2.27
CA LEU A 355 14.69 -21.71 -1.36
C LEU A 355 13.50 -20.83 -1.02
N MET A 356 12.29 -21.38 -1.08
CA MET A 356 11.07 -20.75 -0.60
C MET A 356 10.62 -21.45 0.67
N TYR A 357 10.51 -20.70 1.76
CA TYR A 357 10.03 -21.16 3.06
C TYR A 357 8.59 -20.70 3.22
N TYR A 358 7.67 -21.67 3.24
CA TYR A 358 6.24 -21.39 3.26
C TYR A 358 5.77 -21.10 4.68
N GLY A 359 5.10 -19.96 4.86
CA GLY A 359 4.46 -19.59 6.12
C GLY A 359 3.32 -20.53 6.46
N ASP A 360 2.97 -20.60 7.74
CA ASP A 360 1.77 -21.32 8.20
C ASP A 360 0.64 -20.41 8.70
N GLY A 361 0.85 -19.09 8.63
CA GLY A 361 -0.11 -18.09 9.14
C GLY A 361 -0.25 -18.06 10.66
N SER A 362 0.65 -18.71 11.39
CA SER A 362 0.67 -18.79 12.85
C SER A 362 2.07 -18.52 13.44
N GLY A 363 2.92 -17.88 12.64
CA GLY A 363 4.29 -17.53 12.99
C GLY A 363 5.28 -18.69 12.88
N GLY A 364 4.94 -19.71 12.09
CA GLY A 364 5.76 -20.89 11.85
C GLY A 364 5.95 -21.19 10.36
N TRP A 365 6.34 -22.43 10.08
CA TRP A 365 6.67 -22.89 8.73
C TRP A 365 5.86 -24.12 8.36
N LYS A 366 5.26 -24.09 7.17
CA LYS A 366 4.59 -25.23 6.56
C LYS A 366 5.58 -26.16 5.85
N GLY A 367 6.65 -25.61 5.30
CA GLY A 367 7.68 -26.36 4.59
C GLY A 367 8.69 -25.49 3.87
N VAL A 368 9.61 -26.12 3.14
CA VAL A 368 10.60 -25.43 2.30
C VAL A 368 10.76 -26.18 0.98
N GLU A 369 10.90 -25.44 -0.12
CA GLU A 369 11.13 -25.99 -1.46
C GLU A 369 12.23 -25.22 -2.20
N THR A 370 13.00 -25.92 -3.04
CA THR A 370 13.91 -25.27 -4.00
C THR A 370 13.13 -24.86 -5.24
N VAL A 371 12.94 -23.56 -5.42
CA VAL A 371 12.16 -22.97 -6.52
C VAL A 371 13.04 -22.38 -7.63
N GLY A 372 14.36 -22.43 -7.50
CA GLY A 372 15.27 -21.93 -8.52
C GLY A 372 16.74 -22.26 -8.27
N TRP A 373 17.56 -22.07 -9.31
CA TRP A 373 18.99 -22.33 -9.29
C TRP A 373 19.77 -21.19 -9.95
N GLY A 374 21.03 -21.01 -9.56
CA GLY A 374 21.91 -19.96 -10.09
C GLY A 374 21.61 -18.56 -9.55
N TRP A 375 20.91 -18.44 -8.42
CA TRP A 375 20.55 -17.15 -7.82
C TRP A 375 21.69 -16.47 -7.06
N ASN A 376 22.82 -17.15 -6.90
CA ASN A 376 24.05 -16.59 -6.32
C ASN A 376 24.72 -15.54 -7.23
N ILE A 377 24.18 -15.26 -8.41
CA ILE A 377 24.65 -14.20 -9.32
C ILE A 377 24.10 -12.81 -8.97
N PHE A 378 23.11 -12.73 -8.08
CA PHE A 378 22.52 -11.47 -7.64
C PHE A 378 23.22 -10.97 -6.38
N ASN A 379 23.39 -9.65 -6.29
CA ASN A 379 23.94 -9.00 -5.10
C ASN A 379 22.86 -8.50 -4.13
N GLY A 380 21.58 -8.68 -4.48
CA GLY A 380 20.43 -8.42 -3.62
C GLY A 380 19.14 -8.94 -4.26
N LEU A 381 18.24 -9.44 -3.42
CA LEU A 381 16.86 -9.78 -3.74
C LEU A 381 15.96 -8.95 -2.81
N TYR A 382 14.81 -8.51 -3.33
CA TYR A 382 13.91 -7.56 -2.68
C TYR A 382 12.46 -7.92 -2.93
#